data_AF-A0A150AN83-F1
#
_entry.id   AF-A0A150AN83-F1
#
_cell.length_a   1.000
_cell.length_b   1.000
_cell.length_c   1.000
_cell.angle_alpha   90.00
_cell.angle_beta   90.00
_cell.angle_gamma   90.00
#
_symmetry.space_group_name_H-M   'P 1'
#
loop_
_entity.id
_entity.type
_entity.pdbx_description
1 polymer ?
#
loop_
_entity_poly.entity_id
_entity_poly.type
_entity_poly.pdbx_seq_one_letter_code
_entity_poly.pdbx_strand_id
1 'polypeptide(L)'
;MPNYLAFPQGFHVLHDGPIDSRTTVETLEELNNFSAAVRYEGMQVYVKEIGEVYILKGGILNSDWEKFAPKPAEGEGGEIDASF
;
A
#
# COMPACT_ATOMS: atom_id res chain seq x y z
N MET A 1 23.58 -27.85 -9.74
CA MET A 1 22.62 -28.17 -8.66
C MET A 1 21.82 -26.90 -8.38
N PRO A 2 20.48 -26.92 -8.31
CA PRO A 2 19.73 -25.69 -8.03
C PRO A 2 19.89 -25.33 -6.55
N ASN A 3 20.33 -24.09 -6.29
CA ASN A 3 20.40 -23.51 -4.96
C ASN A 3 18.99 -23.27 -4.43
N TYR A 4 18.56 -24.06 -3.44
CA TYR A 4 17.39 -23.73 -2.65
C TYR A 4 17.77 -22.64 -1.65
N LEU A 5 17.13 -21.48 -1.75
CA LEU A 5 17.18 -20.45 -0.73
C LEU A 5 16.57 -21.04 0.55
N ALA A 6 17.39 -21.32 1.56
CA ALA A 6 16.92 -21.79 2.85
C ALA A 6 16.26 -20.62 3.59
N PHE A 7 14.93 -20.62 3.68
CA PHE A 7 14.21 -19.68 4.52
C PHE A 7 14.54 -19.95 6.00
N PRO A 8 14.85 -18.92 6.81
CA PRO A 8 15.18 -19.10 8.21
C PRO A 8 14.01 -19.77 8.96
N GLN A 9 14.33 -20.80 9.74
CA GLN A 9 13.42 -21.67 10.51
C GLN A 9 12.72 -20.96 11.69
N GLY A 10 12.18 -19.76 11.45
CA GLY A 10 11.52 -18.93 12.45
C GLY A 10 10.55 -17.90 11.86
N PHE A 11 10.56 -17.67 10.55
CA PHE A 11 9.60 -16.79 9.89
C PHE A 11 8.29 -17.53 9.66
N HIS A 12 7.39 -17.45 10.63
CA HIS A 12 6.04 -18.00 10.53
C HIS A 12 5.14 -16.96 9.84
N VAL A 13 4.86 -17.17 8.56
CA VAL A 13 3.82 -16.40 7.87
C VAL A 13 2.48 -16.96 8.36
N LEU A 14 1.76 -16.18 9.18
CA LEU A 14 0.49 -16.60 9.80
C LEU A 14 -0.68 -16.67 8.81
N HIS A 15 -0.50 -16.25 7.55
CA HIS A 15 -1.54 -16.18 6.54
C HIS A 15 -0.97 -16.50 5.15
N ASP A 16 -1.61 -17.42 4.42
CA ASP A 16 -1.29 -17.63 3.00
C ASP A 16 -1.72 -16.41 2.20
N GLY A 17 -0.77 -15.57 1.80
CA GLY A 17 -1.01 -14.37 1.01
C GLY A 17 0.22 -13.46 0.95
N PRO A 18 0.27 -12.52 -0.01
CA PRO A 18 1.28 -11.47 0.01
C PRO A 18 1.22 -10.74 1.36
N ILE A 19 2.40 -10.53 1.99
CA ILE A 19 2.56 -9.72 3.21
C ILE A 19 1.94 -8.32 3.04
N ASP A 20 1.87 -7.86 1.79
CA ASP A 20 1.27 -6.61 1.38
C ASP A 20 -0.21 -6.80 0.99
N SER A 21 -1.11 -6.68 1.97
CA SER A 21 -2.56 -6.63 1.72
C SER A 21 -2.98 -5.19 1.45
N ARG A 22 -2.63 -4.67 0.27
CA ARG A 22 -3.16 -3.37 -0.17
C ARG A 22 -4.64 -3.53 -0.44
N THR A 23 -5.48 -2.81 0.30
CA THR A 23 -6.91 -2.77 0.01
C THR A 23 -7.10 -1.97 -1.27
N THR A 24 -7.87 -2.50 -2.22
CA THR A 24 -8.14 -1.85 -3.51
C THR A 24 -9.63 -1.86 -3.80
N VAL A 25 -10.11 -0.78 -4.40
CA VAL A 25 -11.50 -0.62 -4.86
C VAL A 25 -11.48 -0.11 -6.29
N GLU A 26 -12.57 -0.32 -7.04
CA GLU A 26 -12.67 0.16 -8.41
C GLU A 26 -12.89 1.67 -8.43
N THR A 27 -13.82 2.19 -7.64
CA THR A 27 -14.31 3.58 -7.70
C THR A 27 -14.24 4.31 -6.36
N LEU A 28 -14.39 5.64 -6.39
CA LEU A 28 -14.55 6.45 -5.16
C LEU A 28 -15.84 6.14 -4.40
N GLU A 29 -16.88 5.68 -5.10
CA GLU A 29 -18.13 5.26 -4.47
C GLU A 29 -17.91 4.00 -3.62
N GLU A 30 -17.13 3.04 -4.12
CA GLU A 30 -16.75 1.85 -3.36
C GLU A 30 -15.89 2.18 -2.15
N LEU A 31 -14.97 3.15 -2.26
CA LEU A 31 -14.22 3.68 -1.11
C LEU A 31 -15.16 4.25 -0.04
N ASN A 32 -16.17 5.01 -0.45
CA ASN A 32 -17.13 5.62 0.45
C ASN A 32 -18.14 4.61 1.05
N ASN A 33 -18.44 3.54 0.32
CA ASN A 33 -19.29 2.43 0.78
C ASN A 33 -18.51 1.39 1.61
N PHE A 34 -17.20 1.56 1.76
CA PHE A 34 -16.36 0.67 2.55
C PHE A 34 -16.86 0.61 3.99
N SER A 35 -17.10 -0.58 4.56
CA SER A 35 -17.75 -0.69 5.87
C SER A 35 -16.95 0.04 6.96
N ALA A 36 -17.62 0.87 7.76
CA ALA A 36 -16.98 1.60 8.85
C ALA A 36 -16.38 0.65 9.91
N ALA A 37 -16.91 -0.57 10.04
CA ALA A 37 -16.42 -1.57 10.98
C ALA A 37 -15.03 -2.12 10.64
N VAL A 38 -14.57 -1.95 9.39
CA VAL A 38 -13.23 -2.40 8.94
C VAL A 38 -12.27 -1.24 8.73
N ARG A 39 -12.70 0.00 9.00
CA ARG A 39 -11.88 1.20 8.88
C ARG A 39 -11.07 1.41 10.15
N TYR A 40 -9.83 1.83 9.96
CA TYR A 40 -8.92 2.19 11.04
C TYR A 40 -8.00 3.31 10.57
N GLU A 41 -7.58 4.14 11.51
CA GLU A 41 -6.62 5.21 11.25
C GLU A 41 -5.33 4.64 10.63
N GLY A 42 -4.85 5.29 9.57
CA GLY A 42 -3.69 4.86 8.78
C GLY A 42 -4.02 3.86 7.67
N MET A 43 -5.27 3.40 7.55
CA MET A 43 -5.68 2.50 6.47
C MET A 43 -5.47 3.16 5.10
N GLN A 44 -4.80 2.45 4.19
CA GLN A 44 -4.59 2.88 2.81
C GLN A 44 -5.45 2.07 1.85
N VAL A 45 -6.11 2.76 0.93
CA VAL A 45 -6.95 2.17 -0.12
C VAL A 45 -6.56 2.75 -1.47
N TYR A 46 -6.30 1.88 -2.45
CA TYR A 46 -6.06 2.29 -3.83
C TYR A 46 -7.36 2.26 -4.64
N VAL A 47 -7.67 3.36 -5.32
CA VAL A 47 -8.85 3.51 -6.19
C VAL A 47 -8.40 3.38 -7.64
N LYS A 48 -8.79 2.28 -8.30
CA LYS A 48 -8.27 1.92 -9.63
C LYS A 48 -8.69 2.88 -10.72
N GLU A 49 -9.94 3.37 -10.70
CA GLU A 49 -10.50 4.28 -11.71
C GLU A 49 -9.65 5.55 -11.89
N ILE A 50 -9.17 6.11 -10.78
CA ILE A 50 -8.39 7.36 -10.76
C ILE A 50 -6.89 7.12 -10.57
N GLY A 51 -6.50 5.90 -10.21
CA GLY A 51 -5.09 5.53 -9.97
C GLY A 51 -4.48 6.21 -8.74
N GLU A 52 -5.29 6.49 -7.72
CA GLU A 52 -4.88 7.25 -6.54
C GLU A 52 -4.99 6.42 -5.27
N VAL A 53 -4.11 6.70 -4.30
CA VAL A 53 -4.16 6.12 -2.96
C VAL A 53 -4.84 7.12 -2.03
N TYR A 54 -5.76 6.63 -1.21
CA TYR A 54 -6.38 7.36 -0.11
C TYR A 54 -5.92 6.77 1.22
N ILE A 55 -5.73 7.62 2.21
CA ILE A 55 -5.39 7.24 3.57
C ILE A 55 -6.46 7.77 4.53
N LEU A 56 -6.87 6.96 5.48
CA LEU A 56 -7.76 7.39 6.56
C LEU A 56 -6.90 8.07 7.64
N LYS A 57 -6.90 9.41 7.72
CA LYS A 57 -6.02 10.12 8.67
C LYS A 57 -6.50 10.07 10.13
N GLY A 58 -7.75 9.68 10.36
CA GLY A 58 -8.35 9.56 11.68
C GLY A 58 -9.79 9.06 11.56
N GLY A 59 -10.42 8.73 12.68
CA GLY A 59 -11.84 8.36 12.68
C GLY A 59 -12.18 7.14 11.82
N ILE A 60 -13.41 7.11 11.33
CA ILE A 60 -13.99 6.02 10.51
C ILE A 60 -14.96 6.55 9.43
N LEU A 61 -15.11 7.86 9.31
CA LEU A 61 -16.09 8.49 8.42
C LEU A 61 -15.52 8.66 7.02
N ASN A 62 -16.41 8.84 6.04
CA ASN A 62 -16.00 9.14 4.66
C ASN A 62 -15.24 10.48 4.55
N SER A 63 -15.55 11.43 5.44
CA SER A 63 -14.87 12.72 5.51
C SER A 63 -13.41 12.62 5.92
N ASP A 64 -13.01 11.49 6.51
CA ASP A 64 -11.68 11.33 7.09
C ASP A 64 -10.66 10.71 6.10
N TRP A 65 -11.13 10.39 4.88
CA TRP A 65 -10.29 9.98 3.78
C TRP A 65 -9.55 11.18 3.18
N GLU A 66 -8.23 11.08 3.12
CA GLU A 66 -7.38 12.05 2.43
C GLU A 66 -6.61 11.40 1.30
N LYS A 67 -6.44 12.11 0.19
CA LYS A 67 -5.56 11.66 -0.88
C LYS A 67 -4.13 11.55 -0.36
N PHE A 68 -3.56 10.35 -0.44
CA PHE A 68 -2.16 10.11 -0.14
C PHE A 68 -1.32 10.52 -1.34
N ALA A 69 -0.77 11.74 -1.29
CA ALA A 69 0.30 12.15 -2.18
C ALA A 69 1.63 11.85 -1.48
N PRO A 70 2.38 10.80 -1.87
CA PRO A 70 3.75 10.68 -1.40
C PRO A 70 4.49 11.94 -1.85
N LYS A 71 5.18 12.60 -0.92
CA LYS A 71 6.07 13.71 -1.27
C LYS A 71 7.00 13.18 -2.37
N PRO A 72 7.17 13.88 -3.51
CA PRO A 72 8.14 13.45 -4.50
C PRO A 72 9.47 13.26 -3.76
N ALA A 73 10.10 12.10 -3.94
CA ALA A 73 11.42 11.85 -3.40
C ALA A 73 12.35 12.92 -3.99
N GLU A 74 12.67 13.94 -3.21
CA GLU A 74 13.73 14.88 -3.54
C GLU A 74 15.07 14.14 -3.36
N GLY A 75 15.64 13.63 -4.48
CA GLY A 75 16.92 12.91 -4.56
C GLY A 75 16.74 11.38 -4.64
N GLU A 76 17.40 10.60 -5.50
CA GLU A 76 18.71 10.77 -6.14
C GLU A 76 18.65 10.20 -7.58
N GLY A 77 18.65 11.09 -8.58
CA GLY A 77 19.06 10.74 -9.93
C GLY A 77 20.58 10.86 -10.03
N GLY A 78 21.31 9.92 -9.43
CA GLY A 78 22.74 9.79 -9.66
C GLY A 78 22.99 9.20 -11.03
N GLU A 79 23.48 10.02 -11.97
CA GLU A 79 24.05 9.57 -13.23
C GLU A 79 25.21 8.60 -12.93
N ILE A 80 25.01 7.31 -13.18
CA ILE A 80 26.09 6.32 -13.19
C ILE A 80 26.90 6.53 -14.47
N ASP A 81 27.97 7.33 -14.37
CA ASP A 81 29.02 7.39 -15.38
C ASP A 81 29.69 6.00 -15.45
N ALA A 82 29.27 5.21 -16.43
CA ALA A 82 29.85 3.92 -16.76
C ALA A 82 31.05 4.10 -17.68
N SER A 83 32.10 4.77 -17.17
CA SER A 83 33.43 4.74 -17.76
C SER A 83 34.28 3.68 -17.04
N PHE A 84 34.31 2.46 -17.58
CA PHE A 84 35.29 1.41 -17.24
C PHE A 84 36.23 1.19 -18.43
#